data_AF-A0A1A8CK51-F1
#
_entry.id   AF-A0A1A8CK51-F1
#
_cell.length_a   1.000
_cell.length_b   1.000
_cell.length_c   1.000
_cell.angle_alpha   90.00
_cell.angle_beta   90.00
_cell.angle_gamma   90.00
#
_symmetry.space_group_name_H-M   'P 1'
#
loop_
_entity.id
_entity.type
_entity.pdbx_description
1 polymer ?
#
loop_
_entity_poly.entity_id
_entity_poly.type
_entity_poly.pdbx_seq_one_letter_code
_entity_poly.pdbx_strand_id
1 'polypeptide(L)'
;PDLDPLPSINQPEKIPSCDPTADDMLYHISITAISLVIMLILAILARRTKAGDKQKGLPGLLSPVNFLDQTQHKGLAVAVFGVLLCKLWGLLVSPNPLPFTTDAKNKQNWVILGVFYYPALYYPLLACGTLHNKVGYVLG
;
A
#
# COMPACT_ATOMS: atom_id res chain seq x y z
N PRO A 1 17.28 -28.65 -54.01
CA PRO A 1 16.10 -28.07 -53.36
C PRO A 1 15.92 -28.72 -51.99
N ASP A 2 16.71 -28.25 -51.03
CA ASP A 2 16.59 -28.65 -49.64
C ASP A 2 15.42 -27.89 -49.03
N LEU A 3 14.42 -28.64 -48.57
CA LEU A 3 13.22 -28.12 -47.92
C LEU A 3 13.61 -27.61 -46.53
N ASP A 4 13.48 -26.31 -46.30
CA ASP A 4 13.54 -25.73 -44.95
C ASP A 4 12.43 -26.33 -44.06
N PRO A 5 12.74 -26.80 -42.83
CA PRO A 5 11.74 -27.34 -41.94
C PRO A 5 10.82 -26.22 -41.40
N LEU A 6 9.52 -26.50 -41.45
CA LEU A 6 8.41 -25.64 -41.03
C LEU A 6 8.56 -25.23 -39.54
N PRO A 7 8.37 -23.96 -39.17
CA PRO A 7 8.60 -23.50 -37.79
C PRO A 7 7.58 -24.15 -36.85
N SER A 8 8.06 -24.83 -35.82
CA SER A 8 7.25 -25.43 -34.77
C SER A 8 6.57 -24.34 -33.95
N ILE A 9 5.29 -24.10 -34.23
CA ILE A 9 4.38 -23.36 -33.36
C ILE A 9 4.29 -24.12 -32.02
N ASN A 10 4.46 -23.41 -30.91
CA ASN A 10 4.35 -23.85 -29.50
C ASN A 10 5.67 -24.09 -28.74
N GLN A 11 6.56 -23.10 -28.71
CA GLN A 11 7.43 -22.90 -27.54
C GLN A 11 6.69 -21.90 -26.63
N PRO A 12 6.33 -22.25 -25.37
CA PRO A 12 5.78 -21.26 -24.45
C PRO A 12 6.82 -20.16 -24.27
N GLU A 13 6.44 -18.93 -24.61
CA GLU A 13 7.29 -17.75 -24.49
C GLU A 13 7.75 -17.63 -23.03
N LYS A 14 9.05 -17.86 -22.81
CA LYS A 14 9.65 -17.84 -21.49
C LYS A 14 9.94 -16.38 -21.16
N ILE A 15 9.00 -15.73 -20.49
CA ILE A 15 9.17 -14.37 -19.98
C ILE A 15 10.41 -14.38 -19.07
N PRO A 16 11.45 -13.58 -19.37
CA PRO A 16 12.66 -13.55 -18.55
C PRO A 16 12.31 -13.10 -17.13
N SER A 17 12.94 -13.71 -16.14
CA SER A 17 12.80 -13.28 -14.75
C SER A 17 13.25 -11.82 -14.63
N CYS A 18 12.31 -10.94 -14.29
CA CYS A 18 12.61 -9.58 -13.93
C CYS A 18 13.25 -9.60 -12.54
N ASP A 19 14.58 -9.49 -12.47
CA ASP A 19 15.26 -9.22 -11.21
C ASP A 19 15.23 -7.70 -10.94
N PRO A 20 14.40 -7.22 -10.00
CA PRO A 20 14.48 -5.84 -9.55
C PRO A 20 15.85 -5.58 -8.93
N THR A 21 16.37 -4.34 -9.05
CA THR A 21 17.66 -3.93 -8.47
C THR A 21 17.73 -4.13 -6.94
N ALA A 22 16.59 -4.28 -6.27
CA ALA A 22 16.48 -4.64 -4.86
C ALA A 22 15.46 -5.76 -4.68
N ASP A 23 15.77 -6.70 -3.77
CA ASP A 23 14.87 -7.79 -3.38
C ASP A 23 13.50 -7.23 -2.92
N ASP A 24 12.42 -7.78 -3.48
CA ASP A 24 11.04 -7.31 -3.23
C ASP A 24 10.68 -7.40 -1.74
N MET A 25 11.21 -8.41 -1.06
CA MET A 25 11.08 -8.58 0.39
C MET A 25 11.71 -7.40 1.16
N LEU A 26 12.92 -6.98 0.78
CA LEU A 26 13.63 -5.87 1.41
C LEU A 26 12.90 -4.54 1.19
N TYR A 27 12.34 -4.33 0.00
CA TYR A 27 11.53 -3.17 -0.31
C TYR A 27 10.31 -3.09 0.62
N HIS A 28 9.60 -4.20 0.77
CA HIS A 28 8.41 -4.26 1.62
C HIS A 28 8.71 -4.07 3.11
N ILE A 29 9.85 -4.58 3.61
CA ILE A 29 10.31 -4.32 4.98
C ILE A 29 10.58 -2.82 5.17
N SER A 30 11.32 -2.23 4.24
CA SER A 30 11.72 -0.82 4.30
C SER A 30 10.52 0.12 4.30
N ILE A 31 9.58 -0.07 3.37
CA ILE A 31 8.40 0.79 3.28
C ILE A 31 7.43 0.59 4.45
N THR A 32 7.33 -0.62 5.01
CA THR A 32 6.55 -0.88 6.22
C THR A 32 7.14 -0.15 7.42
N ALA A 33 8.47 -0.17 7.57
CA ALA A 33 9.16 0.56 8.63
C ALA A 33 8.93 2.08 8.51
N ILE A 34 9.05 2.64 7.30
CA ILE A 34 8.80 4.07 7.03
C ILE A 34 7.34 4.42 7.36
N SER A 35 6.38 3.63 6.86
CA SER A 35 4.95 3.84 7.12
C SER A 35 4.65 3.85 8.63
N LEU A 36 5.22 2.90 9.39
CA LEU A 36 5.08 2.86 10.84
C LEU A 36 5.67 4.09 11.54
N VAL A 37 6.84 4.58 11.10
CA VAL A 37 7.45 5.79 11.66
C VAL A 37 6.57 7.01 11.43
N ILE A 38 6.05 7.19 10.21
CA ILE A 38 5.15 8.31 9.89
C ILE A 38 3.86 8.21 10.73
N MET A 39 3.30 7.01 10.88
CA MET A 39 2.15 6.77 11.75
C MET A 39 2.38 7.21 13.19
N LEU A 40 3.56 6.91 13.75
CA LEU A 40 3.91 7.30 15.11
C LEU A 40 4.07 8.82 15.24
N ILE A 41 4.71 9.47 14.27
CA ILE A 41 4.84 10.93 14.22
C ILE A 41 3.46 11.59 14.18
N LEU A 42 2.59 11.13 13.27
CA LEU A 42 1.22 11.61 13.14
C LEU A 42 0.41 11.40 14.43
N ALA A 43 0.55 10.25 15.09
CA ALA A 43 -0.10 9.97 16.36
C ALA A 43 0.40 10.89 17.49
N ILE A 44 1.69 11.22 17.53
CA ILE A 44 2.25 12.18 18.49
C ILE A 44 1.70 13.59 18.21
N LEU A 45 1.69 14.02 16.95
CA LEU A 45 1.15 15.32 16.55
C LEU A 45 -0.33 15.44 16.92
N ALA A 46 -1.12 14.40 16.65
CA ALA A 46 -2.54 14.34 17.00
C ALA A 46 -2.79 14.41 18.51
N ARG A 47 -1.93 13.75 19.31
CA ARG A 47 -2.01 13.85 20.78
C ARG A 47 -1.64 15.26 21.27
N ARG A 48 -0.68 15.92 20.62
CA ARG A 48 -0.26 17.29 20.97
C ARG A 48 -1.36 18.32 20.65
N THR A 49 -2.01 18.21 19.50
CA THR A 49 -3.13 19.10 19.13
C THR A 49 -4.35 18.89 20.02
N LYS A 50 -4.70 17.62 20.31
CA LYS A 50 -5.83 17.25 21.18
C LYS A 50 -5.58 17.49 22.67
N ALA A 51 -4.32 17.68 23.10
CA ALA A 51 -4.04 18.20 24.43
C ALA A 51 -4.37 19.70 24.54
N GLY A 52 -4.35 20.43 23.42
CA GLY A 52 -4.78 21.83 23.32
C GLY A 52 -6.29 21.99 23.19
N ASP A 53 -6.95 21.07 22.46
CA ASP A 53 -8.40 21.06 22.25
C ASP A 53 -9.04 19.93 23.06
N LYS A 54 -9.80 20.24 24.13
CA LYS A 54 -10.37 19.31 25.14
C LYS A 54 -11.36 18.25 24.60
N GLN A 55 -11.21 17.75 23.38
CA GLN A 55 -12.08 16.75 22.78
C GLN A 55 -11.72 15.34 23.27
N LYS A 56 -12.56 14.79 24.15
CA LYS A 56 -12.54 13.37 24.55
C LYS A 56 -13.10 12.51 23.42
N GLY A 57 -12.32 11.59 22.87
CA GLY A 57 -12.85 10.53 22.01
C GLY A 57 -11.79 9.72 21.28
N LEU A 58 -11.66 8.43 21.60
CA LEU A 58 -10.88 7.36 20.94
C LEU A 58 -9.36 7.62 20.72
N PRO A 59 -8.48 6.60 20.81
CA PRO A 59 -7.05 6.72 20.55
C PRO A 59 -6.77 7.50 19.25
N GLY A 60 -6.02 8.59 19.39
CA GLY A 60 -5.84 9.64 18.39
C GLY A 60 -4.96 9.26 17.20
N LEU A 61 -5.43 8.31 16.39
CA LEU A 61 -5.05 8.24 14.98
C LEU A 61 -5.88 9.30 14.23
N LEU A 62 -5.23 10.11 13.40
CA LEU A 62 -5.92 11.15 12.65
C LEU A 62 -6.89 10.51 11.66
N SER A 63 -8.13 10.96 11.62
CA SER A 63 -9.05 10.45 10.59
C SER A 63 -8.44 10.75 9.21
N PRO A 64 -8.22 9.73 8.35
CA PRO A 64 -7.39 9.87 7.15
C PRO A 64 -8.03 10.76 6.08
N VAL A 65 -9.36 10.91 6.04
CA VAL A 65 -10.08 11.89 5.22
C VAL A 65 -11.47 12.14 5.84
N ASN A 66 -11.96 13.38 5.83
CA ASN A 66 -13.37 13.65 6.12
C ASN A 66 -14.21 13.53 4.82
N PHE A 67 -14.74 12.34 4.54
CA PHE A 67 -15.56 12.09 3.34
C PHE A 67 -16.88 12.87 3.32
N LEU A 68 -17.34 13.35 4.47
CA LEU A 68 -18.58 14.13 4.58
C LEU A 68 -18.38 15.60 4.22
N ASP A 69 -17.13 16.03 4.09
CA ASP A 69 -16.82 17.39 3.66
C ASP A 69 -16.87 17.48 2.13
N GLN A 70 -17.92 18.13 1.61
CA GLN A 70 -18.10 18.36 0.19
C GLN A 70 -17.19 19.47 -0.37
N THR A 71 -16.52 20.23 0.50
CA THR A 71 -15.64 21.36 0.09
C THR A 71 -14.20 20.93 -0.12
N GLN A 72 -13.80 19.75 0.36
CA GLN A 72 -12.43 19.26 0.27
C GLN A 72 -12.10 18.67 -1.09
N HIS A 73 -10.86 18.87 -1.53
CA HIS A 73 -10.33 18.21 -2.72
C HIS A 73 -10.25 16.69 -2.50
N LYS A 74 -11.09 15.93 -3.23
CA LYS A 74 -11.17 14.46 -3.13
C LYS A 74 -10.06 13.73 -3.91
N GLY A 75 -9.17 14.46 -4.59
CA GLY A 75 -8.15 13.89 -5.46
C GLY A 75 -7.20 12.93 -4.74
N LEU A 76 -6.77 13.27 -3.53
CA LEU A 76 -5.91 12.41 -2.71
C LEU A 76 -6.59 11.08 -2.37
N ALA A 77 -7.85 11.14 -1.91
CA ALA A 77 -8.61 9.96 -1.57
C ALA A 77 -8.78 9.04 -2.79
N VAL A 78 -9.18 9.62 -3.94
CA VAL A 78 -9.36 8.89 -5.20
C VAL A 78 -8.06 8.19 -5.62
N ALA A 79 -6.92 8.87 -5.54
CA ALA A 79 -5.63 8.30 -5.91
C ALA A 79 -5.25 7.12 -5.01
N VAL A 80 -5.36 7.27 -3.68
CA VAL A 80 -4.99 6.20 -2.74
C VAL A 80 -5.92 4.99 -2.87
N PHE A 81 -7.24 5.20 -3.01
CA PHE A 81 -8.16 4.08 -3.26
C PHE A 81 -7.89 3.39 -4.59
N GLY A 82 -7.53 4.14 -5.64
CA GLY A 82 -7.13 3.56 -6.92
C GLY A 82 -5.93 2.63 -6.76
N VAL A 83 -4.88 3.08 -6.07
CA VAL A 83 -3.68 2.26 -5.80
C VAL A 83 -4.03 1.02 -4.96
N LEU A 84 -4.85 1.18 -3.92
CA LEU A 84 -5.31 0.06 -3.08
C LEU A 84 -6.09 -0.97 -3.90
N LEU A 85 -6.96 -0.53 -4.80
CA LEU A 85 -7.74 -1.42 -5.66
C LEU A 85 -6.82 -2.19 -6.62
N CYS A 86 -5.85 -1.52 -7.24
CA CYS A 86 -4.86 -2.17 -8.09
C CYS A 86 -4.05 -3.23 -7.33
N LYS A 87 -3.61 -2.91 -6.10
CA LYS A 87 -2.87 -3.85 -5.24
C LYS A 87 -3.75 -5.02 -4.78
N LEU A 88 -5.02 -4.77 -4.47
CA LEU A 88 -5.99 -5.80 -4.10
C LEU A 88 -6.22 -6.78 -5.25
N TRP A 89 -6.36 -6.28 -6.47
CA TRP A 89 -6.47 -7.11 -7.66
C TRP A 89 -5.22 -7.98 -7.86
N GLY A 90 -4.03 -7.38 -7.74
CA GLY A 90 -2.76 -8.13 -7.79
C GLY A 90 -2.66 -9.22 -6.73
N LEU A 91 -3.13 -8.94 -5.51
CA LEU A 91 -3.14 -9.90 -4.40
C LEU A 91 -4.09 -11.09 -4.64
N LEU A 92 -5.22 -10.88 -5.32
CA LEU A 92 -6.17 -11.95 -5.68
C LEU A 92 -5.64 -12.84 -6.81
N VAL A 93 -4.99 -12.24 -7.82
CA VAL A 93 -4.50 -12.94 -9.01
C VAL A 93 -3.18 -13.65 -8.74
N SER A 94 -2.32 -13.10 -7.88
CA SER A 94 -0.99 -13.66 -7.63
C SER A 94 -1.05 -15.06 -6.98
N PRO A 95 -0.17 -16.00 -7.37
CA PRO A 95 0.00 -17.25 -6.66
C PRO A 95 0.55 -17.03 -5.24
N ASN A 96 1.43 -16.03 -5.06
CA ASN A 96 2.02 -15.64 -3.79
C ASN A 96 1.52 -14.22 -3.42
N PRO A 97 0.55 -14.09 -2.51
CA PRO A 97 -0.11 -12.81 -2.25
C PRO A 97 0.75 -11.82 -1.45
N LEU A 98 1.72 -12.32 -0.67
CA LEU A 98 2.62 -11.52 0.15
C LEU A 98 4.08 -11.92 -0.11
N PRO A 99 5.02 -10.96 -0.09
CA PRO A 99 6.44 -11.21 -0.37
C PRO A 99 7.14 -12.04 0.72
N PHE A 100 6.53 -12.12 1.91
CA PHE A 100 7.06 -12.84 3.07
C PHE A 100 6.56 -14.29 3.18
N THR A 101 5.69 -14.71 2.28
CA THR A 101 4.96 -15.97 2.41
C THR A 101 5.41 -16.93 1.33
N THR A 102 6.12 -17.97 1.73
CA THR A 102 6.52 -19.08 0.85
C THR A 102 5.53 -20.24 0.86
N ASP A 103 4.60 -20.27 1.83
CA ASP A 103 3.68 -21.37 2.04
C ASP A 103 2.29 -21.14 1.40
N ALA A 104 2.04 -21.85 0.31
CA ALA A 104 0.75 -21.87 -0.40
C ALA A 104 -0.39 -22.55 0.38
N LYS A 105 -0.08 -23.34 1.42
CA LYS A 105 -1.08 -24.10 2.20
C LYS A 105 -2.17 -23.23 2.84
N ASN A 106 -1.83 -21.99 3.22
CA ASN A 106 -2.75 -21.06 3.89
C ASN A 106 -3.00 -19.80 3.05
N LYS A 107 -3.03 -19.92 1.70
CA LYS A 107 -3.18 -18.77 0.78
C LYS A 107 -4.32 -17.82 1.19
N GLN A 108 -5.46 -18.36 1.61
CA GLN A 108 -6.61 -17.54 2.00
C GLN A 108 -6.34 -16.66 3.22
N ASN A 109 -5.62 -17.16 4.22
CA ASN A 109 -5.25 -16.39 5.41
C ASN A 109 -4.29 -15.24 5.03
N TRP A 110 -3.37 -15.51 4.11
CA TRP A 110 -2.44 -14.51 3.59
C TRP A 110 -3.13 -13.43 2.76
N VAL A 111 -4.14 -13.81 1.97
CA VAL A 111 -4.99 -12.85 1.26
C VAL A 111 -5.71 -11.96 2.26
N ILE A 112 -6.36 -12.54 3.28
CA ILE A 112 -7.05 -11.78 4.34
C ILE A 112 -6.07 -10.80 5.02
N LEU A 113 -4.87 -11.26 5.41
CA LEU A 113 -3.86 -10.40 6.01
C LEU A 113 -3.43 -9.28 5.07
N GLY A 114 -3.27 -9.58 3.77
CA GLY A 114 -2.94 -8.61 2.74
C GLY A 114 -3.98 -7.49 2.59
N VAL A 115 -5.28 -7.82 2.73
CA VAL A 115 -6.37 -6.84 2.73
C VAL A 115 -6.23 -5.84 3.87
N PHE A 116 -5.66 -6.22 5.02
CA PHE A 116 -5.39 -5.29 6.13
C PHE A 116 -4.03 -4.59 5.98
N TYR A 117 -3.03 -5.30 5.46
CA TYR A 117 -1.67 -4.79 5.33
C TYR A 117 -1.57 -3.60 4.38
N TYR A 118 -2.13 -3.69 3.16
CA TYR A 118 -1.99 -2.61 2.18
C TYR A 118 -2.69 -1.31 2.63
N PRO A 119 -3.93 -1.32 3.14
CA PRO A 119 -4.53 -0.12 3.71
C PRO A 119 -3.72 0.47 4.86
N ALA A 120 -3.17 -0.35 5.76
CA ALA A 120 -2.30 0.13 6.83
C ALA A 120 -1.02 0.76 6.28
N LEU A 121 -0.43 0.18 5.24
CA LEU A 121 0.79 0.67 4.60
C LEU A 121 0.59 2.05 3.97
N TYR A 122 -0.52 2.25 3.25
CA TYR A 122 -0.82 3.50 2.54
C TYR A 122 -1.61 4.52 3.37
N TYR A 123 -2.04 4.17 4.58
CA TYR A 123 -2.78 5.07 5.48
C TYR A 123 -2.07 6.42 5.72
N PRO A 124 -0.74 6.49 5.94
CA PRO A 124 -0.05 7.75 6.16
C PRO A 124 -0.24 8.75 5.03
N LEU A 125 -0.35 8.30 3.77
CA LEU A 125 -0.57 9.18 2.62
C LEU A 125 -1.88 9.95 2.74
N LEU A 126 -2.95 9.28 3.21
CA LEU A 126 -4.23 9.93 3.45
C LEU A 126 -4.15 10.86 4.66
N ALA A 127 -3.61 10.37 5.78
CA ALA A 127 -3.53 11.11 7.02
C ALA A 127 -2.63 12.36 6.94
N CYS A 128 -1.58 12.35 6.11
CA CYS A 128 -0.76 13.53 5.83
C CYS A 128 -1.57 14.64 5.12
N GLY A 129 -2.48 14.26 4.23
CA GLY A 129 -3.36 15.20 3.52
C GLY A 129 -4.35 15.95 4.41
N THR A 130 -4.69 15.41 5.59
CA THR A 130 -5.64 16.06 6.51
C THR A 130 -4.99 17.05 7.45
N LEU A 131 -3.66 17.05 7.58
CA LEU A 131 -2.93 17.93 8.48
C LEU A 131 -2.83 19.38 7.98
N HIS A 132 -3.05 19.61 6.67
CA HIS A 132 -3.01 20.91 5.96
C HIS A 132 -1.89 21.86 6.46
N ASN A 133 -0.74 21.28 6.83
CA ASN A 133 0.39 21.99 7.41
C ASN A 133 1.69 21.55 6.70
N LYS A 134 2.75 22.36 6.84
CA LYS A 134 4.04 22.10 6.17
C LYS A 134 4.61 20.71 6.50
N VAL A 135 4.38 20.21 7.71
CA VAL A 135 4.88 18.91 8.16
C VAL A 135 4.19 17.77 7.42
N GLY A 136 2.86 17.83 7.24
CA GLY A 136 2.08 16.84 6.50
C GLY A 136 2.50 16.73 5.04
N TYR A 137 2.72 17.87 4.37
CA TYR A 137 3.17 17.88 2.96
C TYR A 137 4.62 17.43 2.74
N VAL A 138 5.48 17.52 3.77
CA VAL A 138 6.87 17.02 3.68
C VAL A 138 6.95 15.53 4.01
N LEU A 139 6.03 15.02 4.85
CA LEU A 139 5.96 13.62 5.24
C LEU A 139 5.21 12.73 4.23
N GLY A 140 4.23 13.30 3.52
CA GLY A 140 3.46 12.60 2.47
C GLY A 140 4.13 12.70 1.11
#